data_AF-A0A9E0DCS6-F1
#
_entry.id   AF-A0A9E0DCS6-F1
#
_cell.length_a   1.000
_cell.length_b   1.000
_cell.length_c   1.000
_cell.angle_alpha   90.00
_cell.angle_beta   90.00
_cell.angle_gamma   90.00
#
_symmetry.space_group_name_H-M   'P 1'
#
loop_
_entity.id
_entity.type
_entity.pdbx_description
1 polymer ?
#
loop_
_entity_poly.entity_id
_entity_poly.type
_entity_poly.pdbx_seq_one_letter_code
_entity_poly.pdbx_strand_id
1 'polypeptide(L)'
;FWTGLLWLAAVHTQDPKVETAARSWTEKLAWLKTTTLTHDLGFIFYLSNVLGYRITGDESLLPDALTAVETFTQRYNPRGEYMQAWGRIDGPSHERGRINVDLMMNMPFFFWASAQTGDLRYGRIGARHARTSRHVLMRPDGSISQVADFNPDTGVFVRQATHQGLAHDTCWSRGLGWALYGFAEAYRWTGEALFLHTARQVAAYAMTNAPANKVPFWDYNSLDIPNTYRDTSAASVIAAGLLELAAGETDETLAAQWRAEAEAITLSLWQNYSTRGTGVSAILLEAARSVPHNWMEHPLIYGDYYFVETLVRLLRPDLESTLFSRQILQVG
;
A
#
# COMPACT_ATOMS: atom_id res chain seq x y z
N PHE A 1 7.73 -3.29 -6.52
CA PHE A 1 6.68 -4.18 -7.11
C PHE A 1 7.25 -5.33 -7.93
N TRP A 2 7.88 -5.11 -9.10
CA TRP A 2 8.42 -6.21 -9.92
C TRP A 2 9.34 -7.17 -9.13
N THR A 3 10.30 -6.63 -8.38
CA THR A 3 11.18 -7.43 -7.52
C THR A 3 10.40 -8.22 -6.46
N GLY A 4 9.37 -7.62 -5.87
CA GLY A 4 8.50 -8.31 -4.92
C GLY A 4 7.69 -9.43 -5.57
N LEU A 5 7.23 -9.24 -6.81
CA LEU A 5 6.56 -10.28 -7.58
C LEU A 5 7.50 -11.46 -7.86
N LEU A 6 8.76 -11.18 -8.20
CA LEU A 6 9.80 -12.21 -8.34
C LEU A 6 10.05 -12.96 -7.04
N TRP A 7 10.09 -12.27 -5.90
CA TRP A 7 10.24 -12.91 -4.59
C TRP A 7 9.06 -13.82 -4.25
N LEU A 8 7.82 -13.35 -4.43
CA LEU A 8 6.62 -14.17 -4.23
C LEU A 8 6.59 -15.38 -5.18
N ALA A 9 6.99 -15.19 -6.44
CA ALA A 9 7.12 -16.28 -7.39
C ALA A 9 8.20 -17.28 -6.97
N ALA A 10 9.38 -16.82 -6.55
CA ALA A 10 10.49 -17.67 -6.12
C ALA A 10 10.12 -18.57 -4.94
N VAL A 11 9.49 -18.01 -3.89
CA VAL A 11 9.07 -18.80 -2.73
C VAL A 11 7.91 -19.77 -3.06
N HIS A 12 7.08 -19.41 -4.04
CA HIS A 12 5.99 -20.27 -4.48
C HIS A 12 6.47 -21.44 -5.36
N THR A 13 7.30 -21.17 -6.37
CA THR A 13 7.75 -22.17 -7.35
C THR A 13 8.99 -22.95 -6.90
N GLN A 14 9.75 -22.41 -5.95
CA GLN A 14 11.07 -22.92 -5.54
C GLN A 14 12.06 -23.04 -6.71
N ASP A 15 11.88 -22.26 -7.78
CA ASP A 15 12.79 -22.24 -8.94
C ASP A 15 14.01 -21.34 -8.65
N PRO A 16 15.24 -21.90 -8.61
CA PRO A 16 16.45 -21.13 -8.36
C PRO A 16 16.71 -20.02 -9.38
N LYS A 17 16.20 -20.14 -10.62
CA LYS A 17 16.34 -19.10 -11.64
C LYS A 17 15.51 -17.86 -11.29
N VAL A 18 14.32 -18.06 -10.73
CA VAL A 18 13.44 -16.97 -10.32
C VAL A 18 14.02 -16.28 -9.08
N GLU A 19 14.54 -17.04 -8.12
CA GLU A 19 15.25 -16.45 -6.97
C GLU A 19 16.49 -15.65 -7.42
N THR A 20 17.30 -16.20 -8.32
CA THR A 20 18.46 -15.49 -8.89
C THR A 20 18.06 -14.18 -9.55
N ALA A 21 16.93 -14.17 -10.28
CA ALA A 21 16.39 -12.95 -10.87
C ALA A 21 15.93 -11.96 -9.79
N ALA A 22 15.24 -12.41 -8.74
CA ALA A 22 14.79 -11.57 -7.63
C ALA A 22 15.97 -10.89 -6.92
N ARG A 23 17.06 -11.63 -6.67
CA ARG A 23 18.31 -11.11 -6.10
C ARG A 23 18.95 -10.07 -7.00
N SER A 24 19.14 -10.38 -8.29
CA SER A 24 19.73 -9.45 -9.26
C SER A 24 18.92 -8.13 -9.38
N TRP A 25 17.59 -8.20 -9.37
CA TRP A 25 16.75 -7.01 -9.39
C TRP A 25 16.77 -6.25 -8.06
N THR A 26 16.96 -6.93 -6.92
CA THR A 26 17.14 -6.29 -5.62
C THR A 26 18.44 -5.49 -5.58
N GLU A 27 19.55 -6.08 -6.04
CA GLU A 27 20.86 -5.40 -6.11
C GLU A 27 20.84 -4.16 -6.99
N LYS A 28 20.13 -4.21 -8.12
CA LYS A 28 19.98 -3.05 -9.03
C LYS A 28 19.27 -1.85 -8.41
N LEU A 29 18.59 -2.03 -7.27
CA LEU A 29 17.92 -0.94 -6.54
C LEU A 29 18.82 -0.29 -5.50
N ALA A 30 19.99 -0.85 -5.19
CA ALA A 30 20.86 -0.40 -4.10
C ALA A 30 21.24 1.09 -4.18
N TRP A 31 21.36 1.66 -5.37
CA TRP A 31 21.69 3.08 -5.56
C TRP A 31 20.59 4.03 -5.04
N LEU A 32 19.36 3.55 -4.87
CA LEU A 32 18.24 4.35 -4.35
C LEU A 32 18.28 4.48 -2.81
N LYS A 33 19.08 3.70 -2.09
CA LYS A 33 19.02 3.66 -0.62
C LYS A 33 19.38 4.98 0.06
N THR A 34 20.07 5.87 -0.63
CA THR A 34 20.45 7.21 -0.15
C THR A 34 19.72 8.34 -0.87
N THR A 35 18.74 8.02 -1.73
CA THR A 35 18.00 9.06 -2.46
C THR A 35 16.92 9.69 -1.59
N THR A 36 16.86 11.01 -1.61
CA THR A 36 15.76 11.79 -1.02
C THR A 36 14.76 12.24 -2.07
N LEU A 37 14.92 11.82 -3.32
CA LEU A 37 14.11 12.29 -4.47
C LEU A 37 12.74 11.61 -4.58
N THR A 38 12.48 10.56 -3.81
CA THR A 38 11.20 9.85 -3.80
C THR A 38 10.65 9.66 -2.39
N HIS A 39 9.33 9.49 -2.28
CA HIS A 39 8.62 9.06 -1.08
C HIS A 39 8.26 7.57 -1.10
N ASP A 40 8.72 6.83 -2.10
CA ASP A 40 8.35 5.44 -2.32
C ASP A 40 9.44 4.46 -1.85
N LEU A 41 10.33 4.90 -0.95
CA LEU A 41 11.41 4.03 -0.46
C LEU A 41 10.86 2.79 0.26
N GLY A 42 9.69 2.88 0.90
CA GLY A 42 8.99 1.73 1.46
C GLY A 42 8.56 0.77 0.36
N PHE A 43 7.85 1.23 -0.67
CA PHE A 43 7.48 0.35 -1.81
C PHE A 43 8.69 -0.30 -2.51
N ILE A 44 9.82 0.40 -2.56
CA ILE A 44 11.04 -0.10 -3.19
C ILE A 44 11.68 -1.15 -2.28
N PHE A 45 12.17 -0.76 -1.10
CA PHE A 45 13.02 -1.59 -0.25
C PHE A 45 12.26 -2.59 0.62
N TYR A 46 11.00 -2.32 0.97
CA TYR A 46 10.17 -3.30 1.69
C TYR A 46 9.86 -4.50 0.80
N LEU A 47 9.50 -4.25 -0.47
CA LEU A 47 9.12 -5.31 -1.41
C LEU A 47 10.34 -5.99 -2.08
N SER A 48 11.52 -5.37 -2.05
CA SER A 48 12.77 -6.00 -2.52
C SER A 48 13.54 -6.66 -1.37
N ASN A 49 14.13 -5.85 -0.50
CA ASN A 49 15.11 -6.30 0.48
C ASN A 49 14.43 -6.97 1.69
N VAL A 50 13.42 -6.32 2.27
CA VAL A 50 12.74 -6.85 3.46
C VAL A 50 12.00 -8.14 3.14
N LEU A 51 11.24 -8.16 2.05
CA LEU A 51 10.54 -9.38 1.60
C LEU A 51 11.53 -10.51 1.25
N GLY A 52 12.62 -10.20 0.53
CA GLY A 52 13.66 -11.17 0.23
C GLY A 52 14.31 -11.75 1.49
N TYR A 53 14.60 -10.91 2.49
CA TYR A 53 15.11 -11.35 3.79
C TYR A 53 14.12 -12.27 4.50
N ARG A 54 12.83 -11.92 4.54
CA ARG A 54 11.80 -12.77 5.16
C ARG A 54 11.66 -14.14 4.50
N ILE A 55 11.87 -14.21 3.18
CA ILE A 55 11.78 -15.46 2.43
C ILE A 55 13.02 -16.33 2.62
N THR A 56 14.21 -15.72 2.61
CA THR A 56 15.47 -16.46 2.48
C THR A 56 16.26 -16.57 3.78
N GLY A 57 15.99 -15.70 4.76
CA GLY A 57 16.82 -15.51 5.95
C GLY A 57 18.18 -14.86 5.68
N ASP A 58 18.43 -14.38 4.46
CA ASP A 58 19.72 -13.84 4.05
C ASP A 58 19.93 -12.41 4.58
N GLU A 59 20.74 -12.30 5.64
CA GLU A 59 21.05 -11.03 6.29
C GLU A 59 21.77 -10.02 5.37
N SER A 60 22.36 -10.45 4.25
CA SER A 60 23.00 -9.53 3.29
C SER A 60 22.01 -8.55 2.65
N LEU A 61 20.71 -8.83 2.72
CA LEU A 61 19.65 -7.94 2.21
C LEU A 61 19.32 -6.80 3.17
N LEU A 62 19.69 -6.90 4.45
CA LEU A 62 19.34 -5.92 5.50
C LEU A 62 20.02 -4.55 5.36
N PRO A 63 21.34 -4.43 5.09
CA PRO A 63 22.03 -3.15 5.17
C PRO A 63 21.45 -2.06 4.25
N ASP A 64 21.04 -2.43 3.04
CA ASP A 64 20.45 -1.51 2.08
C ASP A 64 19.07 -1.03 2.53
N ALA A 65 18.24 -1.93 3.06
CA ALA A 65 16.95 -1.59 3.63
C ALA A 65 17.08 -0.66 4.85
N LEU A 66 18.03 -0.94 5.75
CA LEU A 66 18.28 -0.10 6.93
C LEU A 66 18.83 1.28 6.55
N THR A 67 19.67 1.37 5.52
CA THR A 67 20.13 2.65 4.99
C THR A 67 18.97 3.44 4.35
N ALA A 68 18.10 2.74 3.62
CA ALA A 68 16.95 3.34 2.96
C ALA A 68 15.92 3.88 3.95
N VAL A 69 15.59 3.13 5.02
CA VAL A 69 14.63 3.63 6.02
C VAL A 69 15.19 4.83 6.77
N GLU A 70 16.49 4.85 7.10
CA GLU A 70 17.11 6.02 7.74
C GLU A 70 17.09 7.24 6.82
N THR A 71 17.43 7.08 5.54
CA THR A 71 17.28 8.14 4.53
C THR A 71 15.84 8.64 4.47
N PHE A 72 14.86 7.73 4.53
CA PHE A 72 13.46 8.08 4.44
C PHE A 72 13.00 8.92 5.65
N THR A 73 13.57 8.73 6.84
CA THR A 73 13.22 9.55 8.02
C THR A 73 13.45 11.05 7.81
N GLN A 74 14.32 11.45 6.87
CA GLN A 74 14.56 12.86 6.54
C GLN A 74 13.31 13.56 5.94
N ARG A 75 12.33 12.80 5.46
CA ARG A 75 11.04 13.32 4.99
C ARG A 75 10.02 13.55 6.11
N TYR A 76 10.34 13.16 7.35
CA TYR A 76 9.42 13.33 8.47
C TYR A 76 9.37 14.80 8.92
N ASN A 77 8.18 15.38 8.92
CA ASN A 77 7.90 16.66 9.54
C ASN A 77 7.36 16.40 10.96
N PRO A 78 8.12 16.70 12.03
CA PRO A 78 7.69 16.46 13.40
C PRO A 78 6.63 17.45 13.89
N ARG A 79 6.44 18.61 13.25
CA ARG A 79 5.47 19.63 13.68
C ARG A 79 4.04 19.26 13.31
N GLY A 80 3.87 18.74 12.10
CA GLY A 80 2.59 18.19 11.62
C GLY A 80 2.48 16.68 11.75
N GLU A 81 3.51 16.04 12.32
CA GLU A 81 3.58 14.59 12.53
C GLU A 81 3.28 13.78 11.26
N TYR A 82 3.90 14.14 10.13
CA TYR A 82 3.65 13.50 8.84
C TYR A 82 4.92 13.24 8.03
N MET A 83 4.84 12.31 7.08
CA MET A 83 5.86 12.08 6.06
C MET A 83 5.56 12.93 4.81
N GLN A 84 6.54 13.71 4.34
CA GLN A 84 6.42 14.52 3.13
C GLN A 84 6.33 13.63 1.88
N ALA A 85 5.27 13.79 1.09
CA ALA A 85 5.03 13.00 -0.14
C ALA A 85 5.89 13.45 -1.33
N TRP A 86 5.81 14.70 -1.75
CA TRP A 86 6.53 15.15 -2.96
C TRP A 86 7.48 16.29 -2.67
N GLY A 87 8.29 16.65 -3.67
CA GLY A 87 9.23 17.77 -3.57
C GLY A 87 10.48 17.45 -2.77
N ARG A 88 11.36 18.46 -2.72
CA ARG A 88 12.64 18.38 -2.02
C ARG A 88 12.44 18.56 -0.52
N ILE A 89 13.24 17.85 0.28
CA ILE A 89 13.23 17.97 1.75
C ILE A 89 13.69 19.36 2.22
N ASP A 90 14.59 19.99 1.47
CA ASP A 90 15.12 21.34 1.69
C ASP A 90 14.43 22.37 0.77
N GLY A 91 13.35 21.99 0.11
CA GLY A 91 12.63 22.82 -0.84
C GLY A 91 11.85 23.97 -0.18
N PRO A 92 11.27 24.87 -0.98
CA PRO A 92 10.36 25.91 -0.49
C PRO A 92 9.13 25.32 0.21
N SER A 93 8.44 26.15 1.01
CA SER A 93 7.31 25.72 1.85
C SER A 93 6.22 24.92 1.10
N HIS A 94 5.89 25.32 -0.14
CA HIS A 94 4.89 24.63 -0.96
C HIS A 94 5.28 23.20 -1.39
N GLU A 95 6.57 22.84 -1.33
CA GLU A 95 7.07 21.48 -1.61
C GLU A 95 7.06 20.59 -0.37
N ARG A 96 7.19 21.16 0.83
CA ARG A 96 7.36 20.40 2.09
C ARG A 96 6.04 20.10 2.82
N GLY A 97 5.00 20.84 2.47
CA GLY A 97 3.70 20.86 3.15
C GLY A 97 2.67 19.89 2.59
N ARG A 98 3.03 18.67 2.17
CA ARG A 98 2.07 17.77 1.52
C ARG A 98 2.25 16.31 1.90
N ILE A 99 1.13 15.64 2.16
CA ILE A 99 1.04 14.17 2.28
C ILE A 99 0.15 13.61 1.17
N ASN A 100 0.34 12.35 0.82
CA ASN A 100 -0.60 11.56 0.03
C ASN A 100 -0.97 10.28 0.79
N VAL A 101 -2.09 9.68 0.41
CA VAL A 101 -2.55 8.42 1.02
C VAL A 101 -1.61 7.24 0.73
N ASP A 102 -0.88 7.27 -0.38
CA ASP A 102 0.08 6.25 -0.82
C ASP A 102 1.21 6.03 0.23
N LEU A 103 1.57 7.06 0.99
CA LEU A 103 2.52 6.94 2.11
C LEU A 103 2.07 5.95 3.19
N MET A 104 0.77 5.68 3.33
CA MET A 104 0.29 4.64 4.26
C MET A 104 0.90 3.28 3.95
N MET A 105 1.12 2.97 2.67
CA MET A 105 1.76 1.72 2.23
C MET A 105 3.27 1.67 2.47
N ASN A 106 3.86 2.82 2.80
CA ASN A 106 5.28 2.91 3.16
C ASN A 106 5.50 2.71 4.66
N MET A 107 4.47 2.84 5.49
CA MET A 107 4.59 2.74 6.96
C MET A 107 5.03 1.35 7.46
N PRO A 108 4.66 0.22 6.84
CA PRO A 108 5.20 -1.10 7.18
C PRO A 108 6.72 -1.16 7.18
N PHE A 109 7.39 -0.34 6.37
CA PHE A 109 8.85 -0.27 6.32
C PHE A 109 9.44 0.33 7.60
N PHE A 110 8.81 1.37 8.15
CA PHE A 110 9.20 1.98 9.41
C PHE A 110 8.93 1.05 10.60
N PHE A 111 7.78 0.37 10.61
CA PHE A 111 7.48 -0.62 11.66
C PHE A 111 8.47 -1.79 11.63
N TRP A 112 8.76 -2.35 10.45
CA TRP A 112 9.77 -3.37 10.29
C TRP A 112 11.15 -2.91 10.79
N ALA A 113 11.56 -1.69 10.49
CA ALA A 113 12.86 -1.18 10.93
C ALA A 113 12.96 -1.14 12.47
N SER A 114 11.89 -0.72 13.17
CA SER A 114 11.85 -0.79 14.63
C SER A 114 11.90 -2.22 15.16
N ALA A 115 11.15 -3.15 14.54
CA ALA A 115 11.20 -4.56 14.91
C ALA A 115 12.59 -5.18 14.72
N GLN A 116 13.27 -4.81 13.63
CA GLN A 116 14.58 -5.34 13.27
C GLN A 116 15.71 -4.77 14.14
N THR A 117 15.65 -3.50 14.51
CA THR A 117 16.76 -2.78 15.17
C THR A 117 16.56 -2.56 16.66
N GLY A 118 15.31 -2.63 17.15
CA GLY A 118 14.94 -2.18 18.49
C GLY A 118 14.80 -0.66 18.64
N ASP A 119 15.15 0.15 17.63
CA ASP A 119 14.93 1.60 17.67
C ASP A 119 13.45 1.92 17.38
N LEU A 120 12.68 2.20 18.43
CA LEU A 120 11.25 2.54 18.34
C LEU A 120 10.95 3.87 17.65
N ARG A 121 11.96 4.70 17.35
CA ARG A 121 11.77 5.96 16.61
C ARG A 121 11.10 5.74 15.26
N TYR A 122 11.49 4.71 14.50
CA TYR A 122 10.90 4.43 13.19
C TYR A 122 9.40 4.13 13.32
N GLY A 123 9.02 3.21 14.20
CA GLY A 123 7.63 2.85 14.45
C GLY A 123 6.80 4.01 14.98
N ARG A 124 7.38 4.89 15.82
CA ARG A 124 6.72 6.13 16.25
C ARG A 124 6.43 7.07 15.09
N ILE A 125 7.36 7.24 14.16
CA ILE A 125 7.15 8.01 12.92
C ILE A 125 5.99 7.41 12.13
N GLY A 126 6.00 6.08 11.94
CA GLY A 126 4.96 5.37 11.21
C GLY A 126 3.56 5.53 11.82
N ALA A 127 3.44 5.32 13.14
CA ALA A 127 2.19 5.46 13.86
C ALA A 127 1.66 6.89 13.85
N ARG A 128 2.53 7.88 14.07
CA ARG A 128 2.18 9.30 14.00
C ARG A 128 1.67 9.70 12.63
N HIS A 129 2.36 9.31 11.57
CA HIS A 129 1.90 9.57 10.22
C HIS A 129 0.54 8.92 9.96
N ALA A 130 0.32 7.68 10.38
CA ALA A 130 -0.98 7.00 10.25
C ALA A 130 -2.11 7.75 10.98
N ARG A 131 -1.88 8.22 12.21
CA ARG A 131 -2.87 9.04 12.97
C ARG A 131 -3.18 10.35 12.25
N THR A 132 -2.16 11.06 11.78
CA THR A 132 -2.32 12.29 11.01
C THR A 132 -3.09 12.03 9.73
N SER A 133 -2.71 11.02 8.95
CA SER A 133 -3.39 10.60 7.72
C SER A 133 -4.86 10.30 7.96
N ARG A 134 -5.20 9.57 9.04
CA ARG A 134 -6.59 9.36 9.43
C ARG A 134 -7.30 10.69 9.69
N HIS A 135 -6.68 11.57 10.49
CA HIS A 135 -7.30 12.83 10.90
C HIS A 135 -7.60 13.76 9.72
N VAL A 136 -6.71 13.84 8.73
CA VAL A 136 -6.81 14.84 7.66
C VAL A 136 -7.31 14.32 6.32
N LEU A 137 -7.14 13.02 6.02
CA LEU A 137 -7.52 12.44 4.74
C LEU A 137 -8.90 11.78 4.79
N MET A 138 -9.29 11.23 5.94
CA MET A 138 -10.54 10.49 6.07
C MET A 138 -11.76 11.39 6.20
N ARG A 139 -12.82 11.06 5.47
CA ARG A 139 -14.11 11.74 5.55
C ARG A 139 -15.09 10.94 6.44
N PRO A 140 -16.17 11.58 6.95
CA PRO A 140 -17.10 10.92 7.87
C PRO A 140 -17.80 9.67 7.32
N ASP A 141 -17.95 9.57 5.99
CA ASP A 141 -18.59 8.44 5.30
C ASP A 141 -17.65 7.24 5.07
N GLY A 142 -16.37 7.36 5.43
CA GLY A 142 -15.36 6.32 5.19
C GLY A 142 -14.61 6.48 3.86
N SER A 143 -14.98 7.46 3.02
CA SER A 143 -14.18 7.82 1.85
C SER A 143 -12.87 8.50 2.26
N ILE A 144 -11.91 8.55 1.33
CA ILE A 144 -10.60 9.14 1.57
C ILE A 144 -10.27 10.20 0.52
N SER A 145 -9.69 11.32 0.96
CA SER A 145 -8.97 12.25 0.09
C SER A 145 -7.64 11.63 -0.34
N GLN A 146 -7.19 11.96 -1.56
CA GLN A 146 -5.87 11.52 -2.01
C GLN A 146 -4.74 12.27 -1.30
N VAL A 147 -4.90 13.59 -1.12
CA VAL A 147 -3.84 14.50 -0.66
C VAL A 147 -4.36 15.40 0.46
N ALA A 148 -3.46 15.78 1.37
CA ALA A 148 -3.67 16.88 2.30
C ALA A 148 -2.45 17.82 2.31
N ASP A 149 -2.74 19.12 2.31
CA ASP A 149 -1.78 20.20 2.40
C ASP A 149 -1.66 20.71 3.83
N PHE A 150 -0.45 21.11 4.21
CA PHE A 150 -0.06 21.63 5.52
C PHE A 150 0.80 22.88 5.34
N ASN A 151 0.81 23.74 6.34
CA ASN A 151 1.90 24.68 6.54
C ASN A 151 3.08 23.90 7.17
N PRO A 152 4.19 23.69 6.47
CA PRO A 152 5.27 22.81 6.95
C PRO A 152 6.05 23.39 8.14
N ASP A 153 6.02 24.71 8.34
CA ASP A 153 6.78 25.39 9.39
C ASP A 153 6.01 25.40 10.74
N THR A 154 4.68 25.23 10.68
CA THR A 154 3.80 25.17 11.85
C THR A 154 3.19 23.79 12.09
N GLY A 155 3.09 22.95 11.06
CA GLY A 155 2.39 21.66 11.11
C GLY A 155 0.88 21.74 10.95
N VAL A 156 0.33 22.94 10.73
CA VAL A 156 -1.13 23.15 10.65
C VAL A 156 -1.68 22.66 9.32
N PHE A 157 -2.73 21.82 9.38
CA PHE A 157 -3.49 21.38 8.22
C PHE A 157 -4.14 22.57 7.50
N VAL A 158 -4.11 22.56 6.17
CA VAL A 158 -4.63 23.62 5.32
C VAL A 158 -5.90 23.16 4.58
N ARG A 159 -5.81 22.08 3.80
CA ARG A 159 -6.93 21.58 2.98
C ARG A 159 -6.69 20.17 2.45
N GLN A 160 -7.76 19.51 2.05
CA GLN A 160 -7.71 18.33 1.18
C GLN A 160 -7.51 18.73 -0.28
N ALA A 161 -6.90 17.84 -1.06
CA ALA A 161 -6.63 18.02 -2.47
C ALA A 161 -6.60 16.66 -3.21
N THR A 162 -6.47 16.71 -4.52
CA THR A 162 -6.25 15.53 -5.36
C THR A 162 -5.19 15.82 -6.42
N HIS A 163 -4.62 14.76 -6.98
CA HIS A 163 -3.73 14.81 -8.15
C HIS A 163 -4.16 13.80 -9.24
N GLN A 164 -4.63 12.62 -8.86
CA GLN A 164 -5.03 11.52 -9.76
C GLN A 164 -6.52 11.18 -9.67
N GLY A 165 -7.20 11.56 -8.58
CA GLY A 165 -8.65 11.44 -8.46
C GLY A 165 -9.41 12.47 -9.28
N LEU A 166 -10.72 12.27 -9.42
CA LEU A 166 -11.58 13.13 -10.22
C LEU A 166 -11.65 14.57 -9.69
N ALA A 167 -11.86 14.73 -8.39
CA ALA A 167 -11.79 16.01 -7.70
C ALA A 167 -11.30 15.85 -6.26
N HIS A 168 -11.06 16.97 -5.58
CA HIS A 168 -10.53 17.00 -4.21
C HIS A 168 -11.49 16.43 -3.16
N ASP A 169 -12.78 16.39 -3.49
CA ASP A 169 -13.89 15.90 -2.67
C ASP A 169 -14.45 14.55 -3.15
N THR A 170 -13.86 13.95 -4.19
CA THR A 170 -14.18 12.59 -4.63
C THR A 170 -13.29 11.54 -3.96
N CYS A 171 -13.57 10.27 -4.25
CA CYS A 171 -12.85 9.12 -3.73
C CYS A 171 -12.20 8.33 -4.88
N TRP A 172 -10.93 8.63 -5.10
CA TRP A 172 -10.08 7.88 -6.03
C TRP A 172 -9.90 6.43 -5.54
N SER A 173 -10.20 5.45 -6.41
CA SER A 173 -10.37 4.07 -5.95
C SER A 173 -9.09 3.41 -5.46
N ARG A 174 -7.96 3.68 -6.11
CA ARG A 174 -6.66 3.17 -5.62
C ARG A 174 -6.21 3.84 -4.33
N GLY A 175 -6.51 5.13 -4.15
CA GLY A 175 -6.25 5.83 -2.90
C GLY A 175 -7.01 5.19 -1.74
N LEU A 176 -8.25 4.77 -1.97
CA LEU A 176 -9.04 4.00 -1.00
C LEU A 176 -8.40 2.63 -0.70
N GLY A 177 -7.87 1.94 -1.72
CA GLY A 177 -7.10 0.71 -1.53
C GLY A 177 -5.85 0.90 -0.66
N TRP A 178 -5.08 1.96 -0.89
CA TRP A 178 -3.92 2.32 -0.07
C TRP A 178 -4.30 2.63 1.38
N ALA A 179 -5.40 3.34 1.60
CA ALA A 179 -5.90 3.57 2.95
C ALA A 179 -6.28 2.25 3.63
N LEU A 180 -7.08 1.41 2.96
CA LEU A 180 -7.54 0.14 3.54
C LEU A 180 -6.36 -0.72 3.97
N TYR A 181 -5.48 -1.03 3.02
CA TYR A 181 -4.34 -1.90 3.27
C TYR A 181 -3.40 -1.27 4.30
N GLY A 182 -3.05 0.01 4.14
CA GLY A 182 -2.10 0.68 5.02
C GLY A 182 -2.59 0.85 6.47
N PHE A 183 -3.89 1.08 6.70
CA PHE A 183 -4.43 1.10 8.06
C PHE A 183 -4.55 -0.30 8.68
N ALA A 184 -4.87 -1.33 7.87
CA ALA A 184 -4.88 -2.71 8.34
C ALA A 184 -3.46 -3.15 8.78
N GLU A 185 -2.44 -2.82 7.99
CA GLU A 185 -1.03 -2.99 8.36
C GLU A 185 -0.65 -2.21 9.61
N ALA A 186 -1.00 -0.92 9.70
CA ALA A 186 -0.70 -0.11 10.87
C ALA A 186 -1.31 -0.74 12.14
N TYR A 187 -2.51 -1.31 12.06
CA TYR A 187 -3.09 -2.06 13.16
C TYR A 187 -2.32 -3.37 13.45
N ARG A 188 -1.94 -4.15 12.43
CA ARG A 188 -1.14 -5.38 12.62
C ARG A 188 0.15 -5.09 13.40
N TRP A 189 0.82 -3.99 13.08
CA TRP A 189 2.09 -3.59 13.68
C TRP A 189 1.99 -2.93 15.05
N THR A 190 0.87 -2.28 15.38
CA THR A 190 0.76 -1.45 16.61
C THR A 190 -0.29 -1.94 17.59
N GLY A 191 -1.26 -2.74 17.14
CA GLY A 191 -2.44 -3.12 17.91
C GLY A 191 -3.39 -1.97 18.22
N GLU A 192 -3.19 -0.77 17.67
CA GLU A 192 -3.99 0.40 18.00
C GLU A 192 -5.40 0.31 17.37
N ALA A 193 -6.43 0.24 18.23
CA ALA A 193 -7.82 0.08 17.81
C ALA A 193 -8.31 1.18 16.84
N LEU A 194 -7.71 2.38 16.90
CA LEU A 194 -7.99 3.46 15.97
C LEU A 194 -7.75 3.05 14.51
N PHE A 195 -6.66 2.33 14.23
CA PHE A 195 -6.32 1.90 12.88
C PHE A 195 -7.23 0.77 12.40
N LEU A 196 -7.58 -0.18 13.27
CA LEU A 196 -8.56 -1.23 12.94
C LEU A 196 -9.93 -0.62 12.60
N HIS A 197 -10.40 0.31 13.43
CA HIS A 197 -11.67 1.02 13.18
C HIS A 197 -11.64 1.77 11.84
N THR A 198 -10.51 2.44 11.55
CA THR A 198 -10.32 3.17 10.29
C THR A 198 -10.36 2.22 9.09
N ALA A 199 -9.63 1.11 9.13
CA ALA A 199 -9.61 0.10 8.07
C ALA A 199 -11.02 -0.47 7.82
N ARG A 200 -11.81 -0.76 8.87
CA ARG A 200 -13.20 -1.21 8.75
C ARG A 200 -14.09 -0.18 8.05
N GLN A 201 -13.98 1.10 8.40
CA GLN A 201 -14.79 2.16 7.77
C GLN A 201 -14.44 2.31 6.27
N VAL A 202 -13.15 2.26 5.94
CA VAL A 202 -12.68 2.31 4.54
C VAL A 202 -13.14 1.08 3.76
N ALA A 203 -13.04 -0.13 4.34
CA ALA A 203 -13.54 -1.36 3.76
C ALA A 203 -15.06 -1.30 3.52
N ALA A 204 -15.83 -0.82 4.50
CA ALA A 204 -17.27 -0.68 4.39
C ALA A 204 -17.66 0.29 3.26
N TYR A 205 -16.97 1.42 3.12
CA TYR A 205 -17.17 2.35 2.00
C TYR A 205 -16.86 1.67 0.66
N ALA A 206 -15.74 0.96 0.55
CA ALA A 206 -15.35 0.24 -0.67
C ALA A 206 -16.43 -0.78 -1.07
N MET A 207 -16.91 -1.59 -0.13
CA MET A 207 -17.87 -2.67 -0.41
C MET A 207 -19.28 -2.14 -0.69
N THR A 208 -19.70 -1.08 0.00
CA THR A 208 -21.00 -0.43 -0.24
C THR A 208 -21.08 0.19 -1.62
N ASN A 209 -19.98 0.77 -2.10
CA ASN A 209 -19.90 1.42 -3.41
C ASN A 209 -19.31 0.53 -4.50
N ALA A 210 -19.10 -0.77 -4.22
CA ALA A 210 -18.54 -1.69 -5.19
C ALA A 210 -19.56 -1.98 -6.31
N PRO A 211 -19.12 -2.03 -7.58
CA PRO A 211 -19.97 -2.48 -8.67
C PRO A 211 -20.29 -3.97 -8.53
N ALA A 212 -21.25 -4.48 -9.30
CA ALA A 212 -21.71 -5.88 -9.20
C ALA A 212 -20.57 -6.92 -9.36
N ASN A 213 -19.60 -6.64 -10.23
CA ASN A 213 -18.42 -7.49 -10.43
C ASN A 213 -17.27 -7.19 -9.45
N LYS A 214 -17.49 -6.33 -8.46
CA LYS A 214 -16.57 -5.96 -7.37
C LYS A 214 -15.23 -5.31 -7.78
N VAL A 215 -15.00 -5.07 -9.08
CA VAL A 215 -13.82 -4.35 -9.58
C VAL A 215 -14.17 -2.87 -9.74
N PRO A 216 -13.67 -1.95 -8.89
CA PRO A 216 -14.11 -0.56 -8.89
C PRO A 216 -13.79 0.16 -10.19
N PHE A 217 -14.53 1.24 -10.44
CA PHE A 217 -14.11 2.27 -11.39
C PHE A 217 -12.92 3.05 -10.81
N TRP A 218 -12.21 3.80 -11.64
CA TRP A 218 -11.03 4.56 -11.22
C TRP A 218 -11.33 5.62 -10.14
N ASP A 219 -12.56 6.13 -10.08
CA ASP A 219 -13.07 7.02 -9.03
C ASP A 219 -14.52 6.66 -8.71
N TYR A 220 -14.86 6.52 -7.44
CA TYR A 220 -16.20 6.09 -6.99
C TYR A 220 -17.29 7.13 -7.25
N ASN A 221 -16.93 8.39 -7.47
CA ASN A 221 -17.87 9.49 -7.64
C ASN A 221 -17.97 9.97 -9.10
N SER A 222 -17.42 9.23 -10.06
CA SER A 222 -17.53 9.59 -11.48
C SER A 222 -18.99 9.55 -11.94
N LEU A 223 -19.46 10.66 -12.52
CA LEU A 223 -20.79 10.77 -13.10
C LEU A 223 -20.96 9.95 -14.39
N ASP A 224 -19.86 9.52 -14.98
CA ASP A 224 -19.87 8.74 -16.22
C ASP A 224 -20.07 7.25 -15.98
N ILE A 225 -20.15 6.78 -14.72
CA ILE A 225 -20.42 5.38 -14.38
C ILE A 225 -21.77 4.94 -15.01
N PRO A 226 -21.83 3.79 -15.74
CA PRO A 226 -20.77 2.78 -15.89
C PRO A 226 -19.86 2.94 -17.11
N ASN A 227 -19.99 4.01 -17.90
CA ASN A 227 -19.23 4.32 -19.11
C ASN A 227 -17.90 5.04 -18.80
N THR A 228 -17.16 4.56 -17.81
CA THR A 228 -15.83 5.09 -17.44
C THR A 228 -14.87 3.94 -17.13
N TYR A 229 -13.60 4.28 -16.88
CA TYR A 229 -12.53 3.30 -16.75
C TYR A 229 -12.59 2.50 -15.45
N ARG A 230 -12.28 1.21 -15.54
CA ARG A 230 -12.01 0.36 -14.37
C ARG A 230 -10.63 0.64 -13.81
N ASP A 231 -10.41 0.19 -12.58
CA ASP A 231 -9.08 0.10 -12.02
C ASP A 231 -8.85 -1.25 -11.33
N THR A 232 -8.39 -2.22 -12.10
CA THR A 232 -8.03 -3.55 -11.57
C THR A 232 -6.90 -3.48 -10.55
N SER A 233 -6.03 -2.47 -10.61
CA SER A 233 -4.99 -2.30 -9.59
C SER A 233 -5.56 -1.89 -8.23
N ALA A 234 -6.60 -1.05 -8.20
CA ALA A 234 -7.33 -0.75 -6.96
C ALA A 234 -8.00 -2.01 -6.42
N ALA A 235 -8.63 -2.81 -7.28
CA ALA A 235 -9.26 -4.07 -6.88
C ALA A 235 -8.26 -5.03 -6.22
N SER A 236 -7.08 -5.22 -6.82
CA SER A 236 -6.02 -6.08 -6.27
C SER A 236 -5.58 -5.64 -4.88
N VAL A 237 -5.38 -4.34 -4.68
CA VAL A 237 -4.97 -3.77 -3.40
C VAL A 237 -6.07 -3.91 -2.36
N ILE A 238 -7.32 -3.66 -2.74
CA ILE A 238 -8.49 -3.80 -1.85
C ILE A 238 -8.61 -5.26 -1.41
N ALA A 239 -8.48 -6.23 -2.32
CA ALA A 239 -8.53 -7.65 -1.97
C ALA A 239 -7.44 -8.02 -0.97
N ALA A 240 -6.19 -7.60 -1.22
CA ALA A 240 -5.09 -7.85 -0.31
C ALA A 240 -5.31 -7.18 1.07
N GLY A 241 -5.82 -5.94 1.08
CA GLY A 241 -6.11 -5.18 2.30
C GLY A 241 -7.29 -5.74 3.10
N LEU A 242 -8.28 -6.33 2.45
CA LEU A 242 -9.38 -7.05 3.10
C LEU A 242 -8.89 -8.33 3.80
N LEU A 243 -7.93 -9.06 3.22
CA LEU A 243 -7.32 -10.21 3.90
C LEU A 243 -6.49 -9.79 5.10
N GLU A 244 -5.71 -8.72 4.96
CA GLU A 244 -4.96 -8.13 6.08
C GLU A 244 -5.90 -7.68 7.20
N LEU A 245 -7.02 -7.03 6.85
CA LEU A 245 -8.06 -6.63 7.80
C LEU A 245 -8.70 -7.85 8.47
N ALA A 246 -9.06 -8.88 7.71
CA ALA A 246 -9.63 -10.12 8.21
C ALA A 246 -8.71 -10.82 9.22
N ALA A 247 -7.39 -10.82 8.98
CA ALA A 247 -6.40 -11.40 9.88
C ALA A 247 -6.24 -10.61 11.20
N GLY A 248 -6.48 -9.29 11.18
CA GLY A 248 -6.46 -8.44 12.36
C GLY A 248 -7.79 -8.40 13.14
N GLU A 249 -8.87 -8.85 12.52
CA GLU A 249 -10.22 -8.75 13.05
C GLU A 249 -10.41 -9.57 14.34
N THR A 250 -11.17 -9.02 15.28
CA THR A 250 -11.47 -9.66 16.57
C THR A 250 -12.83 -10.34 16.57
N ASP A 251 -13.71 -9.96 15.64
CA ASP A 251 -15.03 -10.56 15.42
C ASP A 251 -14.96 -11.56 14.26
N GLU A 252 -15.16 -12.85 14.55
CA GLU A 252 -15.06 -13.91 13.54
C GLU A 252 -16.04 -13.74 12.37
N THR A 253 -17.21 -13.13 12.59
CA THR A 253 -18.20 -12.88 11.53
C THR A 253 -17.70 -11.80 10.58
N LEU A 254 -17.16 -10.70 11.12
CA LEU A 254 -16.54 -9.66 10.30
C LEU A 254 -15.29 -10.19 9.57
N ALA A 255 -14.49 -11.03 10.22
CA ALA A 255 -13.30 -11.63 9.63
C ALA A 255 -13.67 -12.49 8.41
N ALA A 256 -14.68 -13.35 8.57
CA ALA A 256 -15.21 -14.17 7.49
C ALA A 256 -15.81 -13.33 6.36
N GLN A 257 -16.52 -12.24 6.68
CA GLN A 257 -17.09 -11.32 5.69
C GLN A 257 -16.00 -10.65 4.85
N TRP A 258 -14.96 -10.07 5.47
CA TRP A 258 -13.87 -9.42 4.74
C TRP A 258 -13.09 -10.39 3.88
N ARG A 259 -12.84 -11.60 4.39
CA ARG A 259 -12.22 -12.66 3.62
C ARG A 259 -13.05 -13.04 2.39
N ALA A 260 -14.36 -13.23 2.55
CA ALA A 260 -15.25 -13.59 1.44
C ALA A 260 -15.28 -12.51 0.34
N GLU A 261 -15.29 -11.23 0.72
CA GLU A 261 -15.20 -10.12 -0.24
C GLU A 261 -13.85 -10.10 -0.98
N ALA A 262 -12.73 -10.36 -0.28
CA ALA A 262 -11.42 -10.49 -0.91
C ALA A 262 -11.37 -11.64 -1.93
N GLU A 263 -11.92 -12.80 -1.58
CA GLU A 263 -12.03 -13.97 -2.46
C GLU A 263 -12.88 -13.66 -3.70
N ALA A 264 -14.02 -12.96 -3.52
CA ALA A 264 -14.90 -12.56 -4.61
C ALA A 264 -14.22 -11.57 -5.59
N ILE A 265 -13.51 -10.57 -5.08
CA ILE A 265 -12.74 -9.63 -5.92
C ILE A 265 -11.65 -10.37 -6.68
N THR A 266 -10.90 -11.24 -6.00
CA THR A 266 -9.82 -12.03 -6.60
C THR A 266 -10.33 -12.93 -7.73
N LEU A 267 -11.47 -13.59 -7.50
CA LEU A 267 -12.11 -14.43 -8.51
C LEU A 267 -12.58 -13.60 -9.72
N SER A 268 -13.16 -12.43 -9.49
CA SER A 268 -13.58 -11.53 -10.56
C SER A 268 -12.41 -11.04 -11.41
N LEU A 269 -11.29 -10.65 -10.77
CA LEU A 269 -10.05 -10.28 -11.46
C LEU A 269 -9.52 -11.44 -12.32
N TRP A 270 -9.46 -12.64 -11.75
CA TRP A 270 -9.01 -13.84 -12.45
C TRP A 270 -9.87 -14.16 -13.68
N GLN A 271 -11.20 -14.14 -13.52
CA GLN A 271 -12.13 -14.56 -14.57
C GLN A 271 -12.24 -13.54 -15.71
N ASN A 272 -12.22 -12.25 -15.39
CA ASN A 272 -12.63 -11.21 -16.33
C ASN A 272 -11.48 -10.32 -16.82
N TYR A 273 -10.37 -10.24 -16.08
CA TYR A 273 -9.31 -9.25 -16.33
C TYR A 273 -7.92 -9.88 -16.51
N SER A 274 -7.79 -11.19 -16.30
CA SER A 274 -6.50 -11.86 -16.47
C SER A 274 -6.13 -12.06 -17.93
N THR A 275 -4.82 -12.03 -18.20
CA THR A 275 -4.24 -12.27 -19.53
C THR A 275 -4.01 -13.77 -19.81
N ARG A 276 -4.57 -14.67 -19.00
CA ARG A 276 -4.36 -16.11 -19.12
C ARG A 276 -4.77 -16.61 -20.51
N GLY A 277 -3.88 -17.37 -21.14
CA GLY A 277 -4.11 -17.90 -22.49
C GLY A 277 -3.91 -16.86 -23.60
N THR A 278 -3.41 -15.67 -23.27
CA THR A 278 -3.00 -14.65 -24.24
C THR A 278 -1.47 -14.57 -24.34
N GLY A 279 -0.95 -13.79 -25.30
CA GLY A 279 0.48 -13.49 -25.43
C GLY A 279 0.95 -12.24 -24.65
N VAL A 280 0.11 -11.67 -23.79
CA VAL A 280 0.43 -10.46 -23.02
C VAL A 280 1.21 -10.80 -21.76
N SER A 281 2.31 -10.09 -21.50
CA SER A 281 3.22 -10.40 -20.37
C SER A 281 2.74 -9.97 -18.99
N ALA A 282 1.77 -9.05 -18.89
CA ALA A 282 1.18 -8.63 -17.63
C ALA A 282 0.21 -9.69 -17.08
N ILE A 283 -0.12 -9.67 -15.78
CA ILE A 283 -1.11 -10.61 -15.21
C ILE A 283 -2.54 -10.08 -15.40
N LEU A 284 -2.76 -8.80 -15.12
CA LEU A 284 -4.06 -8.13 -15.20
C LEU A 284 -4.07 -6.97 -16.21
N LEU A 285 -5.21 -6.75 -16.86
CA LEU A 285 -5.48 -5.61 -17.75
C LEU A 285 -6.41 -4.59 -17.10
N GLU A 286 -6.72 -3.50 -17.82
CA GLU A 286 -7.73 -2.49 -17.43
C GLU A 286 -7.49 -1.80 -16.08
N ALA A 287 -6.23 -1.55 -15.74
CA ALA A 287 -5.89 -0.69 -14.61
C ALA A 287 -5.81 0.79 -15.04
N ALA A 288 -6.00 1.70 -14.09
CA ALA A 288 -5.99 3.15 -14.34
C ALA A 288 -4.92 3.87 -13.51
N ARG A 289 -3.75 4.15 -14.10
CA ARG A 289 -2.67 4.89 -13.41
C ARG A 289 -3.11 6.31 -13.05
N SER A 290 -3.68 7.04 -13.99
CA SER A 290 -4.21 8.37 -13.75
C SER A 290 -5.10 8.80 -14.90
N VAL A 291 -6.41 8.76 -14.68
CA VAL A 291 -7.38 9.15 -15.71
C VAL A 291 -7.25 10.63 -16.09
N PRO A 292 -7.09 11.59 -15.16
CA PRO A 292 -6.91 13.01 -15.51
C PRO A 292 -5.65 13.30 -16.35
N HIS A 293 -4.72 12.35 -16.42
CA HIS A 293 -3.46 12.48 -17.18
C HIS A 293 -3.39 11.52 -18.37
N ASN A 294 -4.51 10.94 -18.81
CA ASN A 294 -4.58 10.01 -19.95
C ASN A 294 -3.71 8.75 -19.82
N TRP A 295 -3.61 8.20 -18.60
CA TRP A 295 -2.91 6.93 -18.33
C TRP A 295 -3.86 5.89 -17.75
N MET A 296 -4.70 5.32 -18.60
CA MET A 296 -5.73 4.33 -18.27
C MET A 296 -5.68 3.15 -19.23
N GLU A 297 -6.42 2.07 -18.94
CA GLU A 297 -6.54 0.88 -19.81
C GLU A 297 -5.21 0.19 -20.10
N HIS A 298 -4.33 0.14 -19.10
CA HIS A 298 -3.01 -0.47 -19.23
C HIS A 298 -2.73 -1.44 -18.08
N PRO A 299 -1.86 -2.44 -18.27
CA PRO A 299 -1.38 -3.25 -17.16
C PRO A 299 -0.51 -2.42 -16.21
N LEU A 300 -0.61 -2.71 -14.91
CA LEU A 300 0.16 -2.02 -13.87
C LEU A 300 0.80 -3.03 -12.93
N ILE A 301 2.12 -2.94 -12.81
CA ILE A 301 2.94 -3.90 -12.04
C ILE A 301 2.57 -3.99 -10.55
N TYR A 302 2.04 -2.92 -9.97
CA TYR A 302 1.52 -2.96 -8.61
C TYR A 302 0.20 -3.72 -8.51
N GLY A 303 -0.68 -3.62 -9.52
CA GLY A 303 -1.89 -4.44 -9.60
C GLY A 303 -1.56 -5.93 -9.69
N ASP A 304 -0.55 -6.29 -10.51
CA ASP A 304 -0.04 -7.66 -10.61
C ASP A 304 0.57 -8.14 -9.28
N TYR A 305 1.37 -7.30 -8.62
CA TYR A 305 1.97 -7.63 -7.33
C TYR A 305 0.91 -7.96 -6.27
N TYR A 306 -0.05 -7.08 -6.03
CA TYR A 306 -1.07 -7.29 -4.99
C TYR A 306 -2.04 -8.41 -5.33
N PHE A 307 -2.29 -8.66 -6.62
CA PHE A 307 -3.06 -9.84 -7.03
C PHE A 307 -2.34 -11.14 -6.65
N VAL A 308 -1.04 -11.24 -6.95
CA VAL A 308 -0.24 -12.41 -6.59
C VAL A 308 -0.02 -12.51 -5.08
N GLU A 309 0.16 -11.39 -4.38
CA GLU A 309 0.19 -11.38 -2.92
C GLU A 309 -1.10 -12.01 -2.37
N THR A 310 -2.27 -11.54 -2.80
CA THR A 310 -3.58 -12.07 -2.40
C THR A 310 -3.68 -13.59 -2.67
N LEU A 311 -3.21 -14.06 -3.83
CA LEU A 311 -3.18 -15.50 -4.14
C LEU A 311 -2.26 -16.28 -3.20
N VAL A 312 -1.09 -15.75 -2.85
CA VAL A 312 -0.19 -16.36 -1.86
C VAL A 312 -0.89 -16.44 -0.51
N ARG A 313 -1.54 -15.35 -0.05
CA ARG A 313 -2.26 -15.33 1.23
C ARG A 313 -3.39 -16.36 1.29
N LEU A 314 -4.13 -16.53 0.20
CA LEU A 314 -5.27 -17.45 0.12
C LEU A 314 -4.85 -18.92 -0.02
N LEU A 315 -3.82 -19.19 -0.83
CA LEU A 315 -3.48 -20.54 -1.28
C LEU A 315 -2.27 -21.14 -0.56
N ARG A 316 -1.50 -20.35 0.17
CA ARG A 316 -0.27 -20.75 0.88
C ARG A 316 -0.28 -20.28 2.34
N PRO A 317 -1.15 -20.87 3.20
CA PRO A 317 -1.24 -20.48 4.61
C PRO A 317 0.09 -20.69 5.37
N ASP A 318 0.93 -21.62 4.91
CA ASP A 318 2.28 -21.81 5.42
C ASP A 318 3.16 -20.56 5.22
N LEU A 319 3.08 -19.93 4.04
CA LEU A 319 3.79 -18.70 3.74
C LEU A 319 3.14 -17.49 4.40
N GLU A 320 1.81 -17.46 4.49
CA GLU A 320 1.06 -16.35 5.12
C GLU A 320 1.58 -16.07 6.53
N SER A 321 1.66 -17.12 7.34
CA SER A 321 2.12 -17.04 8.73
C SER A 321 3.57 -16.59 8.88
N THR A 322 4.40 -16.81 7.86
CA THR A 322 5.83 -16.49 7.87
C THR A 322 6.09 -15.07 7.35
N LEU A 323 5.47 -14.71 6.22
CA LEU A 323 5.73 -13.47 5.50
C LEU A 323 4.96 -12.26 6.08
N PHE A 324 3.79 -12.52 6.66
CA PHE A 324 2.86 -11.51 7.17
C PHE A 324 2.55 -11.71 8.66
N SER A 325 3.51 -12.28 9.40
CA SER A 325 3.37 -12.52 10.85
C SER A 325 2.98 -11.25 11.62
N ARG A 326 2.14 -11.41 12.64
CA ARG A 326 1.71 -10.31 13.51
C ARG A 326 2.76 -10.04 14.59
N GLN A 327 3.24 -8.81 14.65
CA GLN A 327 4.15 -8.33 15.70
C GLN A 327 3.65 -6.97 16.19
N ILE A 328 3.43 -6.84 17.51
CA ILE A 328 2.92 -5.60 18.10
C ILE A 328 4.07 -4.80 18.72
N LEU A 329 4.32 -3.62 18.15
CA LEU A 329 5.27 -2.64 18.64
C LEU A 329 4.61 -1.68 19.62
N GLN A 330 5.29 -1.38 20.73
CA GLN A 330 4.85 -0.40 21.72
C GLN A 330 5.26 1.02 21.27
N VAL A 331 4.52 1.58 20.31
CA VAL A 331 4.89 2.84 19.62
C VAL A 331 4.18 4.09 20.12
N GLY A 332 3.39 3.99 21.20
CA GLY A 332 2.83 5.14 21.93
C GLY A 332 1.77 5.88 21.13
#